data_AF-A0A955DRV5-F1
#
_entry.id   AF-A0A955DRV5-F1
#
_cell.length_a   1.000
_cell.length_b   1.000
_cell.length_c   1.000
_cell.angle_alpha   90.00
_cell.angle_beta   90.00
_cell.angle_gamma   90.00
#
_symmetry.space_group_name_H-M   'P 1'
#
loop_
_entity.id
_entity.type
_entity.pdbx_description
1 polymer ?
#
loop_
_entity_poly.entity_id
_entity_poly.type
_entity_poly.pdbx_seq_one_letter_code
_entity_poly.pdbx_strand_id
1 'polypeptide(L)'
;EFTVMFVPGDQFIDAALSRRPDLLETAAHQQIILASPSTLIGLLRAVHVGWHEQRLADDARELMELGRQLHERAATALGNAAKLGKALGTAVERYNAFVGSVDSRLMPTLRKFEEAGIKSGKEIPKMEDVNLQPRHVHVEEPPRLEAPSRESTT
;
A
#
# COMPACT_ATOMS: atom_id res chain seq x y z
N GLU A 1 33.35 -18.09 12.64
CA GLU A 1 33.14 -19.15 11.63
C GLU A 1 33.44 -20.47 12.29
N PHE A 2 32.58 -21.49 12.18
CA PHE A 2 32.77 -22.77 12.84
C PHE A 2 32.88 -23.90 11.82
N THR A 3 33.67 -24.92 12.12
CA THR A 3 33.81 -26.13 11.31
C THR A 3 32.97 -27.24 11.92
N VAL A 4 32.18 -27.93 11.11
CA VAL A 4 31.43 -29.11 11.56
C VAL A 4 32.26 -30.35 11.27
N MET A 5 32.67 -31.05 12.33
CA MET A 5 33.33 -32.35 12.23
C MET A 5 32.30 -33.45 12.40
N PHE A 6 31.96 -34.11 11.29
CA PHE A 6 30.96 -35.16 11.30
C PHE A 6 31.51 -36.47 11.88
N VAL A 7 30.72 -37.11 12.74
CA VAL A 7 31.01 -38.41 13.35
C VAL A 7 29.82 -39.35 13.06
N PRO A 8 30.04 -40.57 12.53
CA PRO A 8 28.97 -41.42 11.98
C PRO A 8 28.15 -42.17 13.06
N GLY A 9 27.86 -41.53 14.19
CA GLY A 9 27.02 -42.04 15.26
C GLY A 9 27.34 -41.42 16.62
N ASP A 10 26.31 -41.18 17.43
CA ASP A 10 26.46 -40.62 18.78
C ASP A 10 27.34 -41.51 19.67
N GLN A 11 27.28 -42.83 19.50
CA GLN A 11 28.10 -43.78 20.26
C GLN A 11 29.62 -43.57 20.11
N PHE A 12 30.06 -43.01 18.98
CA PHE A 12 31.48 -42.72 18.76
C PHE A 12 31.92 -41.44 19.49
N ILE A 13 31.02 -40.46 19.60
CA ILE A 13 31.25 -39.25 20.40
C ILE A 13 31.29 -39.62 21.88
N ASP A 14 30.34 -40.45 22.36
CA ASP A 14 30.31 -40.93 23.75
C ASP A 14 31.57 -41.72 24.13
N ALA A 15 32.00 -42.62 23.23
CA ALA A 15 33.23 -43.39 23.43
C ALA A 15 34.48 -42.50 23.48
N ALA A 16 34.51 -41.43 22.67
CA ALA A 16 35.59 -40.45 22.69
C ALA A 16 35.58 -39.62 23.99
N LEU A 17 34.41 -39.15 24.43
CA LEU A 17 34.26 -38.39 25.68
C LEU A 17 34.59 -39.22 26.92
N SER A 18 34.26 -40.51 26.91
CA SER A 18 34.64 -41.44 27.98
C SER A 18 36.15 -41.53 28.18
N ARG A 19 36.95 -41.32 27.12
CA ARG A 19 38.42 -41.32 27.18
C ARG A 19 39.01 -39.93 27.37
N ARG A 20 38.34 -38.90 26.83
CA ARG A 20 38.76 -37.50 26.87
C ARG A 20 37.55 -36.61 27.21
N PRO A 21 37.26 -36.41 28.50
CA PRO A 21 36.09 -35.63 28.94
C PRO A 21 36.14 -34.16 28.50
N ASP A 22 37.34 -33.62 28.31
CA ASP A 22 37.64 -32.24 27.87
C ASP A 22 37.47 -32.01 26.36
N LEU A 23 37.12 -33.05 25.60
CA LEU A 23 37.11 -33.02 24.14
C LEU A 23 36.11 -32.01 23.56
N LEU A 24 34.89 -31.91 24.12
CA LEU A 24 33.88 -30.96 23.65
C LEU A 24 34.31 -29.51 23.87
N GLU A 25 34.88 -29.21 25.03
CA GLU A 25 35.37 -27.87 25.37
C GLU A 25 36.57 -27.49 24.48
N THR A 26 37.51 -28.43 24.31
CA THR A 26 38.66 -28.24 23.41
C THR A 26 38.22 -27.99 21.96
N ALA A 27 37.25 -28.76 21.47
CA ALA A 27 36.69 -28.58 20.13
C ALA A 27 35.99 -27.22 20.00
N ALA A 28 35.19 -26.82 21.00
CA ALA A 28 34.50 -25.53 21.01
C ALA A 28 35.48 -24.34 21.00
N HIS A 29 36.57 -24.40 21.77
CA HIS A 29 37.64 -23.40 21.73
C HIS A 29 38.29 -23.27 20.34
N GLN A 30 38.36 -24.36 19.60
CA GLN A 30 38.85 -24.40 18.22
C GLN A 30 37.76 -24.10 17.18
N GLN A 31 36.56 -23.71 17.61
CA GLN A 31 35.40 -23.49 16.73
C GLN A 31 35.01 -24.75 15.93
N ILE A 32 35.23 -25.93 16.49
CA ILE A 32 34.85 -27.23 15.91
C ILE A 32 33.61 -27.75 16.64
N ILE A 33 32.55 -28.02 15.89
CA ILE A 33 31.36 -28.68 16.41
C ILE A 33 31.42 -30.14 16.01
N LEU A 34 31.53 -31.03 17.00
CA LEU A 34 31.34 -32.46 16.79
C LEU A 34 29.86 -32.73 16.52
N ALA A 35 29.53 -33.26 15.35
CA ALA A 35 28.15 -33.51 14.96
C ALA A 35 27.93 -34.95 14.55
N SER A 36 27.01 -35.63 15.23
CA SER A 36 26.40 -36.86 14.73
C SER A 36 25.33 -36.54 13.68
N PRO A 37 24.73 -37.54 13.00
CA PRO A 37 23.58 -37.29 12.12
C PRO A 37 22.46 -36.48 12.81
N SER A 38 22.17 -36.79 14.08
CA SER A 38 21.16 -36.10 14.88
C SER A 38 21.50 -34.63 15.11
N THR A 39 22.73 -34.35 15.56
CA THR A 39 23.20 -32.99 15.83
C THR A 39 23.33 -32.16 14.56
N LEU A 40 23.79 -32.77 13.46
CA LEU A 40 23.88 -32.10 12.16
C LEU A 40 22.50 -31.67 11.65
N ILE A 41 21.49 -32.55 11.76
CA ILE A 41 20.10 -32.20 11.41
C ILE A 41 19.61 -31.03 12.26
N GLY A 42 19.90 -31.03 13.57
CA GLY A 42 19.57 -29.94 14.48
C GLY A 42 20.19 -28.60 14.06
N LEU A 43 21.50 -28.60 13.76
CA LEU A 43 22.22 -27.41 13.28
C LEU A 43 21.65 -26.88 11.96
N LEU A 44 21.43 -27.76 10.98
CA LEU A 44 20.85 -27.39 9.69
C LEU A 44 19.44 -26.81 9.84
N ARG A 45 18.62 -27.37 10.74
CA ARG A 45 17.30 -26.81 11.06
C ARG A 45 17.42 -25.42 11.69
N ALA A 46 18.37 -25.22 12.62
CA ALA A 46 18.60 -23.91 13.22
C ALA A 46 19.05 -22.86 12.19
N VAL A 47 19.93 -23.23 11.25
CA VAL A 47 20.33 -22.36 10.12
C VAL A 47 19.14 -22.03 9.23
N HIS A 48 18.33 -23.03 8.88
CA HIS A 48 17.13 -22.82 8.07
C HIS A 48 16.15 -21.85 8.72
N VAL A 49 15.88 -22.02 10.02
CA VAL A 49 15.01 -21.11 10.78
C VAL A 49 15.60 -19.70 10.83
N GLY A 50 16.91 -19.57 11.09
CA GLY A 50 17.57 -18.27 11.14
C GLY A 50 17.50 -17.50 9.80
N TRP A 51 17.69 -18.20 8.68
CA TRP A 51 17.51 -17.58 7.35
C TRP A 51 16.06 -17.23 7.03
N HIS A 52 15.11 -18.04 7.49
CA HIS A 52 13.69 -17.74 7.31
C HIS A 52 13.27 -16.47 8.07
N GLU A 53 13.72 -16.32 9.32
CA GLU A 53 13.45 -15.13 10.14
C GLU A 53 14.06 -13.86 9.53
N GLN A 54 15.32 -13.94 9.08
CA GLN A 54 15.98 -12.81 8.44
C GLN A 54 15.25 -12.38 7.15
N ARG A 55 14.88 -13.36 6.31
CA ARG A 55 14.14 -13.09 5.07
C ARG A 55 12.77 -12.46 5.34
N LEU A 56 12.04 -12.96 6.34
CA LEU A 56 10.74 -12.39 6.71
C LEU A 56 10.86 -10.93 7.17
N ALA A 57 11.91 -10.60 7.94
CA ALA A 57 12.16 -9.23 8.37
C ALA A 57 12.51 -8.31 7.19
N ASP A 58 13.26 -8.80 6.20
CA ASP A 58 13.62 -8.03 5.01
C ASP A 58 12.39 -7.81 4.11
N ASP A 59 11.61 -8.86 3.84
CA ASP A 59 10.37 -8.80 3.05
C ASP A 59 9.36 -7.81 3.68
N ALA A 60 9.24 -7.81 5.02
CA ALA A 60 8.37 -6.88 5.74
C ALA A 60 8.81 -5.42 5.57
N ARG A 61 10.11 -5.14 5.61
CA ARG A 61 10.64 -3.78 5.39
C ARG A 61 10.37 -3.30 3.97
N GLU A 62 10.56 -4.17 2.97
CA GLU A 62 10.27 -3.83 1.57
C GLU A 62 8.78 -3.54 1.36
N LEU A 63 7.91 -4.39 1.92
CA LEU A 63 6.45 -4.20 1.83
C LEU A 63 6.00 -2.89 2.49
N MET A 64 6.55 -2.54 3.66
CA MET A 64 6.25 -1.29 4.34
C MET A 64 6.65 -0.07 3.49
N GLU A 65 7.82 -0.10 2.87
CA GLU A 65 8.29 0.99 2.03
C GLU A 65 7.45 1.11 0.75
N LEU A 66 7.11 -0.01 0.11
CA LEU A 66 6.21 -0.02 -1.04
C LEU A 66 4.82 0.51 -0.68
N GLY A 67 4.29 0.11 0.48
CA GLY A 67 3.03 0.61 1.02
C GLY A 67 3.04 2.12 1.27
N ARG A 68 4.13 2.65 1.83
CA ARG A 68 4.33 4.09 2.04
C ARG A 68 4.33 4.85 0.71
N GLN A 69 5.08 4.36 -0.28
CA GLN A 69 5.15 4.97 -1.60
C GLN A 69 3.79 4.94 -2.32
N LEU A 70 3.07 3.83 -2.22
CA LEU A 70 1.73 3.71 -2.79
C LEU A 70 0.77 4.71 -2.15
N HIS A 71 0.77 4.83 -0.82
CA HIS A 71 -0.06 5.77 -0.10
C HIS A 71 0.23 7.22 -0.50
N GLU A 72 1.51 7.60 -0.61
CA GLU A 72 1.94 8.94 -1.03
C GLU A 72 1.50 9.28 -2.45
N ARG A 73 1.66 8.33 -3.39
CA ARG A 73 1.21 8.48 -4.78
C ARG A 73 -0.32 8.57 -4.87
N ALA A 74 -1.03 7.73 -4.13
CA ALA A 74 -2.49 7.74 -4.07
C ALA A 74 -3.01 9.07 -3.52
N ALA A 75 -2.43 9.58 -2.44
CA ALA A 75 -2.79 10.88 -1.85
C ALA A 75 -2.61 12.02 -2.87
N THR A 76 -1.50 12.02 -3.62
CA THR A 76 -1.26 13.01 -4.67
C THR A 76 -2.29 12.92 -5.80
N ALA A 77 -2.56 11.70 -6.29
CA ALA A 77 -3.51 11.47 -7.37
C ALA A 77 -4.94 11.88 -6.96
N LEU A 78 -5.39 11.44 -5.78
CA LEU A 78 -6.71 11.80 -5.22
C LEU A 78 -6.82 13.30 -4.94
N GLY A 79 -5.74 13.94 -4.48
CA GLY A 79 -5.68 15.39 -4.30
C GLY A 79 -5.88 16.15 -5.63
N ASN A 80 -5.28 15.68 -6.72
CA ASN A 80 -5.50 16.25 -8.04
C ASN A 80 -6.92 16.01 -8.56
N ALA A 81 -7.48 14.81 -8.34
CA ALA A 81 -8.87 14.50 -8.69
C ALA A 81 -9.87 15.40 -7.93
N ALA A 82 -9.62 15.67 -6.65
CA ALA A 82 -10.45 16.58 -5.86
C ALA A 82 -10.42 18.01 -6.40
N LYS A 83 -9.25 18.52 -6.80
CA LYS A 83 -9.12 19.84 -7.43
C LYS A 83 -9.86 19.89 -8.77
N LEU A 84 -9.76 18.84 -9.58
CA LEU A 84 -10.48 18.73 -10.85
C LEU A 84 -12.00 18.74 -10.63
N GLY A 85 -12.51 18.00 -9.63
CA GLY A 85 -13.92 18.02 -9.27
C GLY A 85 -14.43 19.42 -8.93
N LYS A 86 -13.66 20.20 -8.15
CA LYS A 86 -14.00 21.61 -7.87
C LYS A 86 -14.02 22.48 -9.14
N ALA A 87 -13.01 22.33 -10.00
CA ALA A 87 -12.94 23.08 -11.24
C ALA A 87 -14.13 22.78 -12.18
N LEU A 88 -14.56 21.52 -12.25
CA LEU A 88 -15.77 21.13 -12.98
C LEU A 88 -17.02 21.77 -12.40
N GLY A 89 -17.17 21.79 -11.07
CA GLY A 89 -18.28 22.49 -10.41
C GLY A 89 -18.34 23.98 -10.79
N THR A 90 -17.21 24.68 -10.71
CA THR A 90 -17.11 26.08 -11.12
C THR A 90 -17.40 26.29 -12.61
N ALA A 91 -16.98 25.35 -13.47
CA ALA A 91 -17.28 25.43 -14.90
C ALA A 91 -18.78 25.32 -15.17
N VAL A 92 -19.48 24.40 -14.49
CA VAL A 92 -20.94 24.25 -14.56
C VAL A 92 -21.65 25.52 -14.08
N GLU A 93 -21.23 26.09 -12.94
CA GLU A 93 -21.78 27.35 -12.42
C GLU A 93 -21.64 28.50 -13.43
N ARG A 94 -20.46 28.65 -14.03
CA ARG A 94 -20.20 29.69 -15.04
C ARG A 94 -21.03 29.49 -16.30
N TYR A 95 -21.18 28.26 -16.76
CA TYR A 95 -22.02 27.93 -17.90
C TYR A 95 -23.48 28.28 -17.63
N ASN A 96 -24.03 27.87 -16.48
CA ASN A 96 -25.41 28.19 -16.10
C ASN A 96 -25.64 29.70 -15.96
N ALA A 97 -24.67 30.45 -15.42
CA ALA A 97 -24.74 31.92 -15.37
C ALA A 97 -24.76 32.57 -16.76
N PHE A 98 -24.02 32.00 -17.72
CA PHE A 98 -24.05 32.44 -19.12
C PHE A 98 -25.40 32.18 -19.77
N VAL A 99 -25.94 30.96 -19.64
CA VAL A 99 -27.28 30.60 -20.16
C VAL A 99 -28.34 31.53 -19.58
N GLY A 100 -28.34 31.76 -18.25
CA GLY A 100 -29.26 32.70 -17.61
C GLY A 100 -29.10 34.16 -18.10
N SER A 101 -27.88 34.59 -18.45
CA SER A 101 -27.67 35.92 -19.07
C SER A 101 -28.22 35.98 -20.50
N VAL A 102 -28.08 34.91 -21.29
CA VAL A 102 -28.66 34.83 -22.64
C VAL A 102 -30.18 34.94 -22.54
N ASP A 103 -30.81 34.17 -21.66
CA ASP A 103 -32.26 34.17 -21.48
C ASP A 103 -32.81 35.50 -20.96
N SER A 104 -32.13 36.14 -20.02
CA SER A 104 -32.62 37.38 -19.40
C SER A 104 -32.32 38.64 -20.21
N ARG A 105 -31.26 38.66 -21.03
CA ARG A 105 -30.80 39.88 -21.73
C ARG A 105 -30.85 39.79 -23.25
N LEU A 106 -30.40 38.66 -23.80
CA LEU A 106 -30.28 38.50 -25.25
C LEU A 106 -31.61 38.08 -25.87
N MET A 107 -32.27 37.07 -25.31
CA MET A 107 -33.54 36.55 -25.84
C MET A 107 -34.66 37.61 -25.93
N PRO A 108 -34.85 38.51 -24.94
CA PRO A 108 -35.84 39.59 -25.08
C PRO A 108 -35.51 40.57 -26.20
N THR A 109 -34.22 40.86 -26.40
CA THR A 109 -33.75 41.71 -27.50
C THR A 109 -34.01 41.05 -28.85
N LEU A 110 -33.68 39.77 -28.99
CA LEU A 110 -33.94 39.00 -30.21
C LEU A 110 -35.45 38.95 -30.53
N ARG A 111 -36.31 38.74 -29.53
CA ARG A 111 -37.77 38.78 -29.70
C ARG A 111 -38.25 40.12 -30.25
N LYS A 112 -37.74 41.25 -29.73
CA LYS A 112 -38.09 42.60 -30.24
C LYS A 112 -37.66 42.80 -31.70
N PHE A 113 -36.52 42.27 -32.11
CA PHE A 113 -36.08 42.33 -33.51
C PHE A 113 -36.99 41.49 -34.43
N GLU A 114 -37.40 40.30 -33.98
CA GLU A 114 -38.35 39.48 -34.71
C GLU A 114 -39.72 40.15 -34.85
N GLU A 115 -40.23 40.78 -33.79
CA GLU A 115 -41.47 41.58 -33.81
C GLU A 115 -41.38 42.78 -34.77
N ALA A 116 -40.20 43.37 -34.91
CA ALA A 116 -39.93 44.45 -35.85
C ALA A 116 -39.72 43.98 -37.31
N GLY A 117 -39.88 42.68 -37.59
CA GLY A 117 -39.74 42.09 -38.91
C GLY A 117 -38.29 41.85 -39.36
N ILE A 118 -37.31 42.05 -38.47
CA ILE A 118 -35.88 41.84 -38.75
C ILE A 118 -35.51 40.44 -38.27
N LYS A 119 -35.67 39.45 -39.15
CA LYS A 119 -35.38 38.04 -38.83
C LYS A 119 -34.25 37.48 -39.70
N SER A 120 -33.33 36.77 -39.04
CA SER A 120 -32.31 35.94 -39.72
C SER A 120 -32.93 34.61 -40.15
N GLY A 121 -32.49 34.04 -41.28
CA GLY A 121 -32.93 32.72 -41.74
C GLY A 121 -32.38 31.53 -40.93
N LYS A 122 -31.65 31.77 -39.83
CA LYS A 122 -31.08 30.71 -38.96
C LYS A 122 -31.89 30.59 -37.68
N GLU A 123 -32.21 29.35 -37.28
CA GLU A 123 -32.78 29.06 -35.96
C GLU A 123 -31.76 29.28 -34.85
N ILE A 124 -32.21 29.86 -33.73
CA ILE A 124 -31.40 30.04 -32.54
C ILE A 124 -31.47 28.72 -31.74
N PRO A 125 -30.33 28.03 -31.52
CA PRO A 125 -30.32 26.80 -30.74
C PRO A 125 -30.73 27.09 -29.29
N LYS A 126 -31.61 26.24 -28.75
CA LYS A 126 -32.01 26.30 -27.35
C LYS A 126 -30.83 25.84 -26.48
N MET A 127 -30.42 26.68 -25.54
CA MET A 127 -29.45 26.31 -24.52
C MET A 127 -30.20 25.70 -23.33
N GLU A 128 -29.67 24.63 -22.75
CA GLU A 128 -30.22 24.00 -21.55
C GLU A 128 -29.22 24.11 -20.40
N ASP A 129 -29.75 24.25 -19.19
CA ASP A 129 -28.97 24.29 -17.96
C ASP A 129 -28.41 22.90 -17.62
N VAL A 130 -27.23 22.88 -17.00
CA VAL A 130 -26.59 21.64 -16.56
C VAL A 130 -26.85 21.44 -15.05
N ASN A 131 -27.61 20.40 -14.71
CA ASN A 131 -27.97 19.99 -13.34
C ASN A 131 -27.10 18.83 -12.80
N LEU A 132 -25.84 18.74 -13.21
CA LEU A 132 -24.92 17.67 -12.79
C LEU A 132 -23.96 18.19 -11.72
N GLN A 133 -23.97 17.57 -10.53
CA GLN A 133 -22.92 17.74 -9.55
C GLN A 133 -21.83 16.66 -9.70
N PRO A 134 -20.55 17.02 -9.63
CA PRO A 134 -19.46 16.04 -9.59
C PRO A 134 -19.65 15.05 -8.43
N ARG A 135 -19.54 13.75 -8.70
CA ARG A 135 -19.59 12.72 -7.65
C ARG A 135 -18.32 12.76 -6.80
N HIS A 136 -18.49 12.65 -5.49
CA HIS A 136 -17.37 12.51 -4.55
C HIS A 136 -17.04 11.04 -4.34
N VAL A 137 -15.75 10.74 -4.16
CA VAL A 137 -15.30 9.41 -3.77
C VAL A 137 -15.67 9.21 -2.30
N HIS A 138 -16.51 8.22 -2.00
CA HIS A 138 -16.69 7.74 -0.64
C HIS A 138 -15.44 6.93 -0.27
N VAL A 139 -14.63 7.46 0.63
CA VAL A 139 -13.58 6.67 1.28
C VAL A 139 -14.24 5.98 2.46
N GLU A 140 -14.46 4.68 2.34
CA GLU A 140 -14.88 3.84 3.47
C GLU A 140 -13.71 3.80 4.45
N GLU A 141 -13.94 4.27 5.68
CA GLU A 141 -12.91 4.33 6.70
C GLU A 141 -12.51 2.88 7.04
N PRO A 142 -11.23 2.49 6.87
CA PRO A 142 -10.84 1.11 7.13
C PRO A 142 -11.14 0.76 8.59
N PRO A 143 -11.58 -0.48 8.88
CA PRO A 143 -11.88 -0.89 10.24
C PRO A 143 -10.65 -0.63 11.12
N ARG A 144 -10.86 0.05 12.25
CA ARG A 144 -9.78 0.25 13.24
C ARG A 144 -9.28 -1.13 13.64
N LEU A 145 -8.03 -1.42 13.32
CA LEU A 145 -7.33 -2.57 13.87
C LEU A 145 -7.30 -2.37 15.38
N GLU A 146 -8.11 -3.14 16.11
CA GLU A 146 -8.05 -3.18 17.57
C GLU A 146 -6.66 -3.65 17.94
N ALA A 147 -5.90 -2.81 18.66
CA ALA A 147 -4.61 -3.21 19.18
C ALA A 147 -4.80 -4.45 20.06
N PRO A 148 -3.94 -5.48 19.96
CA PRO A 148 -4.10 -6.69 20.73
C PRO A 148 -4.17 -6.31 22.22
N SER A 149 -5.30 -6.66 22.83
CA SER A 149 -5.57 -6.48 24.24
C SER A 149 -4.38 -7.04 25.00
N ARG A 150 -3.67 -6.17 25.73
CA ARG A 150 -2.70 -6.62 26.73
C ARG A 150 -3.52 -7.42 27.74
N GLU A 151 -3.44 -8.75 27.66
CA GLU A 151 -3.96 -9.61 28.70
C GLU A 151 -3.25 -9.23 30.00
N SER A 152 -4.00 -8.57 30.87
CA SER A 152 -3.62 -8.24 32.23
C SER A 152 -3.48 -9.54 33.01
N THR A 153 -2.29 -10.13 33.00
CA THR A 153 -1.96 -11.19 33.96
C THR A 153 -1.87 -10.54 35.34
N THR A 154 -2.91 -10.75 36.16
CA THR A 154 -2.89 -10.54 37.62
C THR A 154 -2.67 -11.88 38.28
#